data_AF-A0A7Y3DGP5-F1
#
_entry.id   AF-A0A7Y3DGP5-F1
#
_cell.length_a   1.000
_cell.length_b   1.000
_cell.length_c   1.000
_cell.angle_alpha   90.00
_cell.angle_beta   90.00
_cell.angle_gamma   90.00
#
_symmetry.space_group_name_H-M   'P 1'
#
loop_
_entity.id
_entity.type
_entity.pdbx_description
1 polymer ?
#
loop_
_entity_poly.entity_id
_entity_poly.type
_entity_poly.pdbx_seq_one_letter_code
_entity_poly.pdbx_strand_id
1 'polypeptide(L)'
;MQRNLAWVALALASIWISVAVISLSSPDLVYGAERDTFPLIPAVTWMSGAAATSYVLRALVVRHPSPEDQRNAWVGIALSATAIWALVTVVTLLLPTFDFNVTDDPIIIPLGHLVAPAAAAVATGIAAQYVPLLTDAAAAERRGEALDEYDEESY
;
A
#
# COMPACT_ATOMS: atom_id res chain seq x y z
N MET A 1 3.41 -23.60 7.25
CA MET A 1 2.57 -22.55 7.87
C MET A 1 3.37 -21.38 8.45
N GLN A 2 4.34 -21.61 9.34
CA GLN A 2 5.12 -20.53 10.01
C GLN A 2 5.83 -19.55 9.04
N ARG A 3 6.30 -20.00 7.88
CA ARG A 3 7.03 -19.15 6.93
C ARG A 3 6.17 -18.12 6.19
N ASN A 4 4.87 -18.37 6.03
CA ASN A 4 3.96 -17.40 5.39
C ASN A 4 3.58 -16.28 6.37
N LEU A 5 3.51 -16.59 7.67
CA LEU A 5 3.27 -15.60 8.72
C LEU A 5 4.36 -14.55 8.79
N ALA A 6 5.62 -14.90 8.51
CA ALA A 6 6.72 -13.94 8.47
C ALA A 6 6.54 -12.87 7.37
N TRP A 7 6.08 -13.27 6.18
CA TRP A 7 5.81 -12.34 5.08
C TRP A 7 4.58 -11.47 5.34
N VAL A 8 3.54 -12.04 5.94
CA VAL A 8 2.37 -11.28 6.40
C VAL A 8 2.80 -10.24 7.44
N ALA A 9 3.56 -10.65 8.45
CA ALA A 9 4.07 -9.77 9.49
C ALA A 9 4.94 -8.66 8.90
N LEU A 10 5.80 -8.97 7.93
CA LEU A 10 6.62 -7.97 7.23
C LEU A 10 5.76 -6.93 6.50
N ALA A 11 4.75 -7.39 5.75
CA ALA A 11 3.84 -6.49 5.03
C ALA A 11 3.11 -5.56 6.00
N LEU A 12 2.52 -6.12 7.07
CA LEU A 12 1.78 -5.35 8.07
C LEU A 12 2.69 -4.40 8.85
N ALA A 13 3.86 -4.85 9.26
CA ALA A 13 4.84 -4.02 9.96
C ALA A 13 5.27 -2.83 9.08
N SER A 14 5.53 -3.07 7.79
CA SER A 14 5.94 -2.02 6.86
C SER A 14 4.86 -0.96 6.69
N ILE A 15 3.59 -1.38 6.59
CA ILE A 15 2.44 -0.46 6.54
C ILE A 15 2.40 0.39 7.82
N TRP A 16 2.37 -0.24 8.99
CA TRP A 16 2.14 0.46 10.26
C TRP A 16 3.33 1.30 10.72
N ILE A 17 4.56 0.89 10.45
CA ILE A 17 5.75 1.71 10.65
C ILE A 17 5.66 2.98 9.80
N SER A 18 5.29 2.84 8.52
CA SER A 18 5.14 3.98 7.61
C SER A 18 4.01 4.91 8.05
N VAL A 19 2.86 4.38 8.46
CA VAL A 19 1.74 5.15 9.04
C VAL A 19 2.21 5.96 10.25
N ALA A 20 2.95 5.34 11.16
CA ALA A 20 3.48 6.00 12.34
C ALA A 20 4.46 7.12 11.96
N VAL A 21 5.42 6.84 11.07
CA VAL A 21 6.41 7.82 10.62
C VAL A 21 5.72 9.01 9.95
N ILE A 22 4.78 8.78 9.04
CA ILE A 22 4.04 9.84 8.34
C ILE A 22 3.21 10.68 9.32
N SER A 23 2.50 10.03 10.26
CA SER A 23 1.66 10.73 11.23
C SER A 23 2.48 11.58 12.22
N LEU A 24 3.70 11.15 12.55
CA LEU A 24 4.59 11.87 13.48
C LEU A 24 5.41 12.96 12.80
N SER A 25 5.62 12.86 11.49
CA SER A 25 6.37 13.85 10.70
C SER A 25 5.48 14.89 10.02
N SER A 26 4.16 14.67 10.01
CA SER A 26 3.23 15.56 9.33
C SER A 26 3.07 16.89 10.07
N PRO A 27 3.15 18.03 9.35
CA PRO A 27 2.83 19.32 9.92
C PRO A 27 1.31 19.40 10.20
N ASP A 28 0.94 20.04 11.31
CA ASP A 28 -0.48 20.27 11.60
C ASP A 28 -1.12 21.18 10.55
N LEU A 29 -2.36 20.88 10.17
CA LEU A 29 -3.18 21.83 9.41
C LEU A 29 -3.59 22.95 10.36
N VAL A 30 -2.99 24.11 10.18
CA VAL A 30 -3.30 25.32 10.96
C VAL A 30 -4.15 26.26 10.09
N TYR A 31 -5.30 26.67 10.62
CA TYR A 31 -6.17 27.66 10.00
C TYR A 31 -6.50 28.79 11.00
N GLY A 32 -6.29 30.03 10.58
CA GLY A 32 -6.70 31.24 11.30
C GLY A 32 -5.90 31.57 12.58
N ALA A 33 -6.20 32.73 13.15
CA ALA A 33 -5.49 33.32 14.30
C ALA A 33 -5.62 32.52 15.62
N GLU A 34 -6.64 31.66 15.75
CA GLU A 34 -6.93 30.88 16.97
C GLU A 34 -6.30 29.47 16.98
N ARG A 35 -5.58 29.06 15.92
CA ARG A 35 -4.89 27.76 15.83
C ARG A 35 -5.77 26.55 16.16
N ASP A 36 -6.99 26.50 15.63
CA ASP A 36 -7.77 25.25 15.67
C ASP A 36 -7.09 24.21 14.77
N THR A 37 -6.46 23.21 15.41
CA THR A 37 -5.80 22.09 14.72
C THR A 37 -6.76 20.92 14.57
N PHE A 38 -7.22 20.65 13.35
CA PHE A 38 -7.88 19.38 13.04
C PHE A 38 -6.82 18.38 12.54
N PRO A 39 -6.64 17.21 13.19
CA PRO A 39 -5.59 16.26 12.85
C PRO A 39 -5.95 15.43 11.60
N LEU A 40 -6.21 16.10 10.48
CA LEU A 40 -6.65 15.48 9.23
C LEU A 40 -5.62 14.50 8.70
N ILE A 41 -4.33 14.87 8.75
CA ILE A 41 -3.27 14.06 8.16
C ILE A 41 -3.10 12.73 8.92
N PRO A 42 -3.00 12.72 10.27
CA PRO A 42 -3.08 11.48 11.02
C PRO A 42 -4.35 10.69 10.68
N ALA A 43 -5.53 11.32 10.66
CA ALA A 43 -6.77 10.62 10.36
C ALA A 43 -6.75 9.91 8.98
N VAL A 44 -6.35 10.62 7.92
CA VAL A 44 -6.24 10.07 6.56
C VAL A 44 -5.18 8.97 6.48
N THR A 45 -4.03 9.17 7.12
CA THR A 45 -2.94 8.19 7.12
C THR A 45 -3.35 6.90 7.83
N TRP A 46 -4.00 7.00 8.98
CA TRP A 46 -4.51 5.85 9.74
C TRP A 46 -5.61 5.10 9.01
N MET A 47 -6.57 5.82 8.40
CA MET A 47 -7.60 5.22 7.56
C MET A 47 -6.98 4.48 6.36
N SER A 48 -5.97 5.07 5.73
CA SER A 48 -5.25 4.47 4.61
C SER A 48 -4.48 3.20 5.03
N GLY A 49 -3.82 3.24 6.18
CA GLY A 49 -3.14 2.07 6.77
C GLY A 49 -4.09 0.93 7.10
N ALA A 50 -5.26 1.24 7.67
CA ALA A 50 -6.31 0.26 7.94
C ALA A 50 -6.87 -0.35 6.63
N ALA A 51 -7.11 0.48 5.61
CA ALA A 51 -7.57 0.02 4.30
C ALA A 51 -6.55 -0.93 3.65
N ALA A 52 -5.28 -0.54 3.60
CA ALA A 52 -4.19 -1.38 3.09
C ALA A 52 -4.06 -2.70 3.85
N THR A 53 -4.13 -2.66 5.18
CA THR A 53 -4.15 -3.85 6.03
C THR A 53 -5.28 -4.79 5.64
N SER A 54 -6.49 -4.25 5.39
CA SER A 54 -7.64 -5.06 4.99
C SER A 54 -7.41 -5.75 3.63
N TYR A 55 -6.76 -5.10 2.67
CA TYR A 55 -6.43 -5.70 1.38
C TYR A 55 -5.40 -6.82 1.52
N VAL A 56 -4.33 -6.58 2.30
CA VAL A 56 -3.31 -7.61 2.55
C VAL A 56 -3.94 -8.82 3.25
N LEU A 57 -4.78 -8.62 4.26
CA LEU A 57 -5.43 -9.72 4.98
C LEU A 57 -6.43 -10.48 4.10
N ARG A 58 -7.11 -9.82 3.17
CA ARG A 58 -7.99 -10.52 2.20
C ARG A 58 -7.21 -11.50 1.32
N ALA A 59 -5.94 -11.27 1.05
CA ALA A 59 -5.12 -12.24 0.31
C ALA A 59 -4.92 -13.56 1.09
N LEU A 60 -5.13 -13.60 2.42
CA LEU A 60 -5.05 -14.85 3.21
C LEU A 60 -6.15 -15.85 2.90
N VAL A 61 -7.29 -15.39 2.42
CA VAL A 61 -8.41 -16.27 2.09
C VAL A 61 -8.35 -16.81 0.66
N VAL A 62 -7.42 -16.30 -0.17
CA VAL A 62 -7.21 -16.77 -1.53
C VAL A 62 -6.54 -18.14 -1.50
N ARG A 63 -7.14 -19.12 -2.18
CA ARG A 63 -6.60 -20.47 -2.31
C ARG A 63 -5.69 -20.54 -3.53
N HIS A 64 -4.49 -21.08 -3.33
CA HIS A 64 -3.54 -21.37 -4.40
C HIS A 64 -3.48 -22.87 -4.68
N PRO A 65 -3.11 -23.30 -5.90
CA PRO A 65 -3.02 -24.71 -6.28
C PRO A 65 -2.00 -25.49 -5.46
N SER A 66 -0.89 -24.85 -5.09
CA SER A 66 0.19 -25.48 -4.33
C SER A 66 0.68 -24.61 -3.16
N PRO A 67 1.30 -25.23 -2.12
CA PRO A 67 1.93 -24.48 -1.03
C PRO A 67 3.10 -23.59 -1.48
N GLU A 68 3.76 -23.93 -2.59
CA GLU A 68 4.85 -23.14 -3.15
C GLU A 68 4.34 -21.90 -3.86
N ASP A 69 3.26 -22.02 -4.64
CA ASP A 69 2.58 -20.90 -5.30
C ASP A 69 2.04 -19.91 -4.26
N GLN A 70 1.41 -20.45 -3.20
CA GLN A 70 0.96 -19.64 -2.06
C GLN A 70 2.13 -18.86 -1.43
N ARG A 71 3.28 -19.51 -1.24
CA ARG A 71 4.45 -18.84 -0.68
C ARG A 71 4.96 -17.73 -1.61
N ASN A 72 5.06 -17.99 -2.90
CA ASN A 72 5.57 -17.01 -3.87
C ASN A 72 4.64 -15.79 -3.96
N ALA A 73 3.33 -16.00 -3.95
CA ALA A 73 2.34 -14.93 -3.85
C ALA A 73 2.57 -14.07 -2.59
N TRP A 74 2.78 -14.71 -1.43
CA TRP A 74 3.05 -13.98 -0.18
C TRP A 74 4.36 -13.18 -0.19
N VAL A 75 5.42 -13.72 -0.80
CA VAL A 75 6.67 -12.98 -0.99
C VAL A 75 6.40 -11.75 -1.86
N GLY A 76 5.70 -11.93 -2.98
CA GLY A 76 5.36 -10.83 -3.90
C GLY A 76 4.51 -9.74 -3.23
N ILE A 77 3.47 -10.12 -2.48
CA ILE A 77 2.64 -9.18 -1.73
C ILE A 77 3.48 -8.41 -0.70
N ALA A 78 4.30 -9.12 0.08
CA ALA A 78 5.09 -8.50 1.14
C ALA A 78 6.11 -7.51 0.59
N LEU A 79 6.82 -7.87 -0.48
CA LEU A 79 7.77 -6.98 -1.14
C LEU A 79 7.07 -5.77 -1.76
N SER A 80 5.92 -5.97 -2.42
CA SER A 80 5.16 -4.88 -3.04
C SER A 80 4.63 -3.91 -1.99
N ALA A 81 4.01 -4.41 -0.91
CA ALA A 81 3.55 -3.58 0.20
C ALA A 81 4.71 -2.81 0.84
N THR A 82 5.84 -3.48 1.10
CA THR A 82 7.03 -2.83 1.66
C THR A 82 7.53 -1.71 0.74
N ALA A 83 7.65 -1.97 -0.56
CA ALA A 83 8.13 -0.99 -1.53
C ALA A 83 7.18 0.21 -1.64
N ILE A 84 5.87 -0.03 -1.73
CA ILE A 84 4.84 1.03 -1.79
C ILE A 84 4.91 1.92 -0.56
N TRP A 85 4.95 1.32 0.63
CA TRP A 85 4.91 2.06 1.89
C TRP A 85 6.26 2.72 2.25
N ALA A 86 7.38 2.14 1.83
CA ALA A 86 8.67 2.82 1.88
C ALA A 86 8.69 4.04 0.95
N LEU A 87 8.24 3.87 -0.30
CA LEU A 87 8.19 4.96 -1.27
C LEU A 87 7.26 6.09 -0.82
N VAL A 88 6.07 5.77 -0.32
CA VAL A 88 5.13 6.79 0.16
C VAL A 88 5.70 7.55 1.35
N THR A 89 6.42 6.88 2.25
CA THR A 89 7.12 7.52 3.36
C THR A 89 8.19 8.49 2.86
N VAL A 90 9.03 8.07 1.90
CA VAL A 90 10.06 8.94 1.30
C VAL A 90 9.43 10.14 0.60
N VAL A 91 8.39 9.93 -0.21
CA VAL A 91 7.66 11.01 -0.90
C VAL A 91 7.11 11.99 0.13
N THR A 92 6.48 11.49 1.19
CA THR A 92 5.86 12.34 2.21
C THR A 92 6.90 13.19 2.96
N LEU A 93 8.06 12.61 3.28
CA LEU A 93 9.14 13.32 3.97
C LEU A 93 9.88 14.33 3.10
N LEU A 94 9.93 14.12 1.78
CA LEU A 94 10.70 14.96 0.86
C LEU A 94 9.86 16.01 0.13
N LEU A 95 8.54 15.85 0.05
CA LEU A 95 7.69 16.80 -0.65
C LEU A 95 7.53 18.10 0.16
N PRO A 96 7.75 19.27 -0.47
CA PRO A 96 7.54 20.55 0.20
C PRO A 96 6.05 20.79 0.48
N THR A 97 5.78 21.55 1.54
CA THR A 97 4.45 22.08 1.81
C THR A 97 4.15 23.26 0.89
N PHE A 98 2.89 23.38 0.46
CA PHE A 98 2.45 24.53 -0.32
C PHE A 98 1.91 25.59 0.63
N ASP A 99 2.56 26.76 0.63
CA ASP A 99 2.14 27.91 1.42
C ASP A 99 1.35 28.87 0.53
N PHE A 100 0.04 28.96 0.77
CA PHE A 100 -0.81 29.94 0.12
C PHE A 100 -0.83 31.22 0.96
N ASN A 101 0.09 32.14 0.69
CA ASN A 101 0.13 33.47 1.31
C ASN A 101 -0.90 34.40 0.65
N VAL A 102 -2.19 34.13 0.89
CA VAL A 102 -3.29 34.92 0.33
C VAL A 102 -3.65 36.13 1.22
N THR A 103 -3.23 36.11 2.49
CA THR A 103 -3.39 37.18 3.51
C THR A 103 -2.24 37.10 4.53
N ASP A 104 -2.21 37.96 5.56
CA ASP A 104 -1.26 37.89 6.70
C ASP A 104 -1.26 36.55 7.47
N ASP A 105 -2.26 35.69 7.23
CA ASP A 105 -2.36 34.33 7.77
C ASP A 105 -2.02 33.28 6.68
N PRO A 106 -0.85 32.61 6.74
CA PRO A 106 -0.46 31.60 5.77
C PRO A 106 -1.30 30.32 5.90
N ILE A 107 -1.91 29.87 4.80
CA ILE A 107 -2.56 28.56 4.73
C ILE A 107 -1.54 27.53 4.22
N ILE A 108 -1.16 26.59 5.08
CA ILE A 108 -0.21 25.51 4.76
C ILE A 108 -1.00 24.25 4.38
N ILE A 109 -0.90 23.82 3.12
CA ILE A 109 -1.55 22.58 2.64
C ILE A 109 -0.47 21.55 2.25
N PRO A 110 -0.18 20.56 3.11
CA PRO A 110 0.75 19.48 2.83
C PRO A 110 0.08 18.41 1.94
N LEU A 111 -0.15 18.72 0.67
CA LEU A 111 -0.85 17.83 -0.28
C LEU A 111 -0.21 16.43 -0.36
N GLY A 112 1.13 16.35 -0.28
CA GLY A 112 1.84 15.06 -0.25
C GLY A 112 1.38 14.16 0.89
N HIS A 113 1.15 14.73 2.08
CA HIS A 113 0.73 13.99 3.27
C HIS A 113 -0.75 13.57 3.22
N LEU A 114 -1.57 14.25 2.41
CA LEU A 114 -2.98 13.90 2.23
C LEU A 114 -3.19 12.84 1.14
N VAL A 115 -2.54 13.03 -0.01
CA VAL A 115 -2.79 12.20 -1.19
C VAL A 115 -1.97 10.92 -1.17
N ALA A 116 -0.71 10.99 -0.72
CA ALA A 116 0.21 9.86 -0.84
C ALA A 116 -0.25 8.64 -0.03
N PRO A 117 -0.69 8.74 1.25
CA PRO A 117 -1.20 7.58 1.99
C PRO A 117 -2.41 6.92 1.33
N ALA A 118 -3.35 7.73 0.81
CA ALA A 118 -4.53 7.22 0.10
C ALA A 118 -4.14 6.48 -1.19
N ALA A 119 -3.22 7.05 -1.97
CA ALA A 119 -2.69 6.41 -3.17
C ALA A 119 -1.96 5.10 -2.85
N ALA A 120 -1.19 5.07 -1.74
CA ALA A 120 -0.51 3.87 -1.27
C ALA A 120 -1.50 2.76 -0.87
N ALA A 121 -2.63 3.12 -0.24
CA ALA A 121 -3.66 2.14 0.09
C ALA A 121 -4.28 1.52 -1.17
N VAL A 122 -4.59 2.32 -2.19
CA VAL A 122 -5.09 1.83 -3.49
C VAL A 122 -4.05 0.94 -4.18
N ALA A 123 -2.80 1.38 -4.25
CA ALA A 123 -1.71 0.60 -4.83
C ALA A 123 -1.50 -0.73 -4.10
N THR A 124 -1.66 -0.74 -2.77
CA THR A 124 -1.60 -1.98 -1.96
C THR A 124 -2.75 -2.91 -2.31
N GLY A 125 -3.97 -2.38 -2.52
CA GLY A 125 -5.12 -3.16 -2.97
C GLY A 125 -4.89 -3.82 -4.33
N ILE A 126 -4.38 -3.06 -5.30
CA ILE A 126 -4.01 -3.56 -6.62
C ILE A 126 -2.93 -4.65 -6.48
N ALA A 127 -1.86 -4.39 -5.73
CA ALA A 127 -0.79 -5.37 -5.52
C ALA A 127 -1.30 -6.66 -4.88
N ALA A 128 -2.14 -6.56 -3.83
CA ALA A 128 -2.73 -7.71 -3.16
C ALA A 128 -3.63 -8.56 -4.08
N GLN A 129 -4.25 -7.95 -5.08
CA GLN A 129 -5.12 -8.64 -6.03
C GLN A 129 -4.34 -9.26 -7.21
N TYR A 130 -3.39 -8.53 -7.80
CA TYR A 130 -2.77 -8.93 -9.07
C TYR A 130 -1.42 -9.62 -8.93
N VAL A 131 -0.65 -9.35 -7.88
CA VAL A 131 0.63 -10.05 -7.66
C VAL A 131 0.46 -11.56 -7.55
N PRO A 132 -0.54 -12.09 -6.82
CA PRO A 132 -0.80 -13.53 -6.77
C PRO A 132 -1.06 -14.14 -8.16
N LEU A 133 -1.83 -13.45 -9.01
CA LEU A 133 -2.15 -13.90 -10.37
C LEU A 133 -0.89 -13.97 -11.24
N LEU A 134 -0.03 -12.96 -11.14
CA LEU A 134 1.23 -12.91 -11.90
C LEU A 134 2.20 -13.99 -11.42
N THR A 135 2.26 -14.27 -10.11
CA THR A 135 3.11 -15.33 -9.57
C THR A 135 2.60 -16.71 -9.95
N ASP A 136 1.28 -16.92 -9.98
CA ASP A 136 0.69 -18.20 -10.37
C ASP A 136 0.88 -18.45 -11.88
N ALA A 137 0.72 -17.43 -12.72
CA ALA A 137 0.99 -17.53 -14.16
C ALA A 137 2.46 -17.86 -14.45
N ALA A 138 3.39 -17.17 -13.78
CA ALA A 138 4.82 -17.45 -13.90
C ALA A 138 5.20 -18.86 -13.37
N ALA A 139 4.46 -19.39 -12.40
CA ALA A 139 4.65 -20.75 -11.91
C ALA A 139 4.11 -21.79 -12.89
N ALA A 140 2.95 -21.56 -13.49
CA ALA A 140 2.37 -22.43 -14.53
C ALA A 140 3.28 -22.53 -15.77
N GLU A 141 3.83 -21.40 -16.22
CA GLU A 141 4.81 -21.37 -17.31
C GLU A 141 6.04 -22.24 -17.00
N ARG A 142 6.56 -22.19 -15.77
CA ARG A 142 7.70 -23.03 -15.33
C ARG A 142 7.36 -24.51 -15.24
N ARG A 143 6.09 -24.87 -15.05
CA ARG A 143 5.61 -26.27 -15.06
C ARG A 143 5.40 -26.81 -16.48
N GLY A 144 5.51 -25.96 -17.51
CA GLY A 144 5.21 -26.33 -18.89
C GLY A 144 3.71 -26.39 -19.18
N GLU A 145 2.87 -25.75 -18.36
CA GLU A 145 1.40 -25.70 -18.51
C GLU A 145 0.96 -24.52 -19.41
N ALA A 146 1.86 -23.97 -20.22
CA ALA A 146 1.62 -22.71 -20.94
C ALA A 146 0.63 -22.88 -22.11
N LEU A 147 -0.62 -22.45 -21.89
CA LEU A 147 -1.62 -22.04 -22.88
C LEU A 147 -1.89 -22.98 -24.07
N ASP A 148 -1.86 -24.30 -23.90
CA ASP A 148 -2.36 -25.25 -24.92
C ASP A 148 -3.91 -25.21 -25.08
N GLU A 149 -4.63 -24.31 -24.41
CA GLU A 149 -6.10 -24.26 -24.37
C GLU A 149 -6.71 -23.06 -25.15
N TYR A 150 -5.98 -22.51 -26.12
CA TYR A 150 -6.52 -21.52 -27.07
C TYR A 150 -6.37 -21.88 -28.55
N ASP A 151 -5.91 -23.09 -28.86
CA ASP A 151 -5.92 -23.62 -30.22
C ASP A 151 -6.93 -24.78 -30.33
N GLU A 152 -7.78 -24.68 -31.35
CA GLU A 152 -8.64 -25.74 -31.90
C GLU A 152 -9.85 -26.20 -31.07
N GLU A 153 -10.96 -25.46 -31.08
CA GLU A 153 -12.30 -26.02 -31.37
C GLU A 153 -13.38 -24.92 -31.38
N SER A 154 -13.62 -24.32 -32.55
CA SER A 154 -14.95 -23.96 -33.08
C SER A 154 -14.85 -23.05 -34.30
N TYR A 155 -14.60 -23.65 -35.46
CA TYR A 155 -15.12 -23.17 -36.74
C TYR A 155 -16.30 -24.05 -37.14
#